data_AF-A0A829HMS0-F1
#
_entry.id   AF-A0A829HMS0-F1
#
_cell.length_a   1.000
_cell.length_b   1.000
_cell.length_c   1.000
_cell.angle_alpha   90.00
_cell.angle_beta   90.00
_cell.angle_gamma   90.00
#
_symmetry.space_group_name_H-M   'P 1'
#
loop_
_entity.id
_entity.type
_entity.pdbx_description
1 polymer ?
#
loop_
_entity_poly.entity_id
_entity_poly.type
_entity_poly.pdbx_seq_one_letter_code
_entity_poly.pdbx_strand_id
1 'polypeptide(L)'
;MKKEFTAILSLCFIALTLTGCAGSVAGKLIGNVEDPKTKALLKNMVGHPLSELVAKIGKPNSSVQDMLATEKTFMHTWSAQKYARDKFVKTGTVYAGTTMNLEQISQDGTMAEVYRNQYEDVGYNTPTYYTCLLQVFTDAKGIIIAQGGNGQKTQPIGSFCDKFLNLK
;
A
#
# COMPACT_ATOMS: atom_id res chain seq x y z
N MET A 1 24.22 3.86 58.17
CA MET A 1 23.39 5.08 58.33
C MET A 1 23.43 5.80 56.98
N LYS A 2 22.35 5.74 56.17
CA LYS A 2 21.30 6.80 56.02
C LYS A 2 21.96 8.13 55.58
N LYS A 3 21.77 8.71 54.39
CA LYS A 3 20.57 9.00 53.56
C LYS A 3 21.07 9.45 52.15
N GLU A 4 20.53 8.94 51.03
CA GLU A 4 19.34 9.44 50.32
C GLU A 4 19.52 10.87 49.74
N PHE A 5 19.84 10.96 48.44
CA PHE A 5 19.38 12.06 47.59
C PHE A 5 18.90 11.48 46.24
N THR A 6 17.61 11.25 46.27
CA THR A 6 16.61 11.12 45.21
C THR A 6 16.95 11.86 43.92
N ALA A 7 17.21 11.12 42.85
CA ALA A 7 17.12 11.62 41.47
C ALA A 7 16.22 10.64 40.68
N ILE A 8 14.93 10.86 40.86
CA ILE A 8 13.83 10.71 39.88
C ILE A 8 14.06 9.60 38.84
N LEU A 9 13.50 8.43 39.18
CA LEU A 9 12.92 7.48 38.24
C LEU A 9 12.07 8.23 37.21
N SER A 10 12.60 8.45 36.00
CA SER A 10 11.76 8.65 34.82
C SER A 10 11.67 7.31 34.11
N LEU A 11 10.50 6.69 34.27
CA LEU A 11 10.05 5.53 33.53
C LEU A 11 10.30 5.71 32.02
N CYS A 12 11.08 4.80 31.44
CA CYS A 12 10.86 4.30 30.08
C CYS A 12 11.28 2.83 30.06
N PHE A 13 10.41 2.00 30.62
CA PHE A 13 10.34 0.57 30.31
C PHE A 13 10.05 0.43 28.82
N ILE A 14 11.09 0.24 28.00
CA ILE A 14 10.93 -0.25 26.63
C ILE A 14 11.63 -1.59 26.56
N ALA A 15 10.93 -2.62 27.03
CA ALA A 15 11.26 -3.99 26.73
C ALA A 15 9.98 -4.83 26.72
N LEU A 16 9.74 -5.47 25.57
CA LEU A 16 8.83 -6.60 25.30
C LEU A 16 7.33 -6.25 25.32
N THR A 17 6.58 -6.36 24.23
CA THR A 17 6.30 -7.58 23.44
C THR A 17 5.62 -7.10 22.13
N LEU A 18 6.06 -7.44 20.92
CA LEU A 18 5.98 -8.76 20.28
C LEU A 18 4.65 -9.49 20.52
N THR A 19 3.55 -8.80 20.26
CA THR A 19 2.27 -9.39 19.82
C THR A 19 1.68 -8.57 18.68
N GLY A 20 2.48 -8.35 17.63
CA GLY A 20 1.95 -8.04 16.31
C GLY A 20 1.42 -9.33 15.70
N CYS A 21 0.27 -9.81 16.18
CA CYS A 21 -0.41 -10.97 15.64
C CYS A 21 -0.54 -10.83 14.13
N ALA A 22 -0.11 -11.90 13.47
CA ALA A 22 -0.37 -12.20 12.08
C ALA A 22 -1.81 -11.83 11.68
N GLY A 23 -1.93 -11.20 10.52
CA GLY A 23 -3.22 -11.04 9.85
C GLY A 23 -3.88 -9.66 9.99
N SER A 24 -3.13 -8.56 10.08
CA SER A 24 -3.74 -7.27 9.76
C SER A 24 -3.98 -7.19 8.25
N VAL A 25 -5.23 -7.38 7.86
CA VAL A 25 -5.79 -7.19 6.51
C VAL A 25 -5.62 -5.73 6.02
N ALA A 26 -4.95 -4.88 6.80
CA ALA A 26 -4.55 -3.51 6.47
C ALA A 26 -3.46 -3.42 5.39
N GLY A 27 -2.77 -4.51 5.08
CA GLY A 27 -1.83 -4.61 3.94
C GLY A 27 -2.48 -4.94 2.59
N LYS A 28 -3.79 -5.23 2.56
CA LYS A 28 -4.57 -5.26 1.31
C LYS A 28 -4.98 -3.84 0.96
N LEU A 29 -3.98 -2.97 0.80
CA LEU A 29 -4.15 -1.69 0.15
C LEU A 29 -4.80 -1.97 -1.20
N ILE A 30 -5.88 -1.23 -1.44
CA ILE A 30 -6.75 -1.34 -2.59
C ILE A 30 -5.87 -1.37 -3.85
N GLY A 31 -5.88 -2.51 -4.53
CA GLY A 31 -5.29 -2.68 -5.85
C GLY A 31 -3.80 -3.00 -5.86
N ASN A 32 -3.33 -4.05 -5.20
CA ASN A 32 -2.12 -4.74 -5.68
C ASN A 32 -2.51 -5.69 -6.84
N VAL A 33 -3.22 -5.15 -7.82
CA VAL A 33 -3.40 -5.84 -9.10
C VAL A 33 -2.03 -5.77 -9.74
N GLU A 34 -1.34 -6.92 -9.81
CA GLU A 34 -0.12 -7.01 -10.61
C GLU A 34 -0.40 -6.36 -11.96
N ASP A 35 0.52 -5.52 -12.42
CA ASP A 35 0.45 -4.91 -13.73
C ASP A 35 1.26 -5.77 -14.72
N PRO A 36 0.66 -6.80 -15.33
CA PRO A 36 1.38 -7.74 -16.17
C PRO A 36 1.92 -7.08 -17.43
N LYS A 37 1.21 -6.06 -17.97
CA LYS A 37 1.62 -5.36 -19.18
C LYS A 37 2.89 -4.56 -18.95
N THR A 38 2.92 -3.77 -17.87
CA THR A 38 4.11 -2.98 -17.54
C THR A 38 5.27 -3.88 -17.14
N LYS A 39 5.01 -4.96 -16.38
CA LYS A 39 6.03 -5.95 -16.02
C LYS A 39 6.63 -6.62 -17.27
N ALA A 40 5.79 -6.99 -18.24
CA ALA A 40 6.25 -7.58 -19.51
C ALA A 40 7.05 -6.58 -20.34
N LEU A 41 6.60 -5.33 -20.45
CA LEU A 41 7.35 -4.26 -21.11
C LEU A 41 8.74 -4.11 -20.50
N LEU A 42 8.84 -3.90 -19.18
CA LEU A 42 10.12 -3.68 -18.52
C LEU A 42 11.06 -4.89 -18.66
N LYS A 43 10.52 -6.11 -18.58
CA LYS A 43 11.31 -7.33 -18.81
C LYS A 43 11.89 -7.37 -20.24
N ASN A 44 11.11 -6.97 -21.24
CA ASN A 44 11.56 -6.94 -22.64
C ASN A 44 12.55 -5.80 -22.93
N MET A 45 12.57 -4.76 -22.10
CA MET A 45 13.49 -3.63 -22.25
C MET A 45 14.84 -3.85 -21.56
N VAL A 46 15.01 -4.92 -20.77
CA VAL A 46 16.33 -5.28 -20.22
C VAL A 46 17.30 -5.57 -21.37
N GLY A 47 18.48 -4.96 -21.32
CA GLY A 47 19.48 -5.01 -22.40
C GLY A 47 19.30 -3.95 -23.48
N HIS A 48 18.21 -3.16 -23.45
CA HIS A 48 17.99 -2.04 -24.36
C HIS A 48 18.43 -0.71 -23.75
N PRO A 49 18.76 0.31 -24.58
CA PRO A 49 19.00 1.66 -24.12
C PRO A 49 17.78 2.28 -23.42
N LEU A 50 18.02 3.06 -22.35
CA LEU A 50 16.99 3.81 -21.64
C LEU A 50 16.19 4.74 -22.56
N SER A 51 16.85 5.30 -23.59
CA SER A 51 16.22 6.20 -24.57
C SER A 51 15.04 5.55 -25.30
N GLU A 52 15.10 4.23 -25.56
CA GLU A 52 14.00 3.50 -26.19
C GLU A 52 12.78 3.39 -25.25
N LEU A 53 13.01 3.19 -23.95
CA LEU A 53 11.94 3.19 -22.96
C LEU A 53 11.34 4.60 -22.82
N VAL A 54 12.19 5.62 -22.71
CA VAL A 54 11.77 7.03 -22.62
C VAL A 54 10.94 7.45 -23.84
N ALA A 55 11.27 6.96 -25.04
CA ALA A 55 10.49 7.22 -26.24
C ALA A 55 9.08 6.60 -26.19
N LYS A 56 8.90 5.47 -25.48
CA LYS A 56 7.61 4.78 -25.33
C LYS A 56 6.75 5.37 -24.23
N ILE A 57 7.33 5.70 -23.08
CA ILE A 57 6.58 6.03 -21.86
C ILE A 57 6.86 7.43 -21.30
N GLY A 58 7.67 8.23 -21.99
CA GLY A 58 8.08 9.56 -21.54
C GLY A 58 9.26 9.54 -20.57
N LYS A 59 9.72 10.73 -20.20
CA LYS A 59 10.89 10.92 -19.32
C LYS A 59 10.56 10.55 -17.87
N PRO A 60 11.54 10.03 -17.12
CA PRO A 60 11.36 9.76 -15.69
C PRO A 60 11.19 11.06 -14.90
N ASN A 61 10.50 10.96 -13.75
CA ASN A 61 10.38 12.05 -12.78
C ASN A 61 11.70 12.32 -12.06
N SER A 62 12.51 11.28 -11.83
CA SER A 62 13.83 11.41 -11.22
C SER A 62 14.83 10.41 -11.78
N SER A 63 16.11 10.74 -11.68
CA SER A 63 17.23 9.90 -12.08
C SER A 63 18.38 10.16 -11.12
N VAL A 64 18.80 9.14 -10.38
CA VAL A 64 19.83 9.23 -9.35
C VAL A 64 20.86 8.13 -9.54
N GLN A 65 22.11 8.39 -9.16
CA GLN A 65 23.11 7.32 -9.11
C GLN A 65 22.74 6.34 -7.98
N ASP A 66 22.79 5.05 -8.27
CA ASP A 66 22.66 4.02 -7.23
C ASP A 66 24.00 3.88 -6.50
N MET A 67 24.07 4.51 -5.34
CA MET A 67 25.27 4.54 -4.49
C MET A 67 25.58 3.19 -3.85
N LEU A 68 24.66 2.22 -3.91
CA LEU A 68 24.84 0.89 -3.33
C LEU A 68 25.41 -0.11 -4.34
N ALA A 69 25.54 0.28 -5.60
CA ALA A 69 26.12 -0.56 -6.63
C ALA A 69 27.65 -0.49 -6.65
N THR A 70 28.28 -1.66 -6.80
CA THR A 70 29.74 -1.79 -6.97
C THR A 70 30.21 -1.12 -8.27
N GLU A 71 29.36 -1.16 -9.30
CA GLU A 71 29.58 -0.47 -10.57
C GLU A 71 28.67 0.75 -10.67
N LYS A 72 29.08 1.72 -11.49
CA LYS A 72 28.29 2.93 -11.72
C LYS A 72 26.97 2.57 -12.41
N THR A 73 25.90 2.61 -11.64
CA THR A 73 24.53 2.37 -12.11
C THR A 73 23.64 3.54 -11.71
N PHE A 74 22.52 3.68 -12.41
CA PHE A 74 21.55 4.74 -12.18
C PHE A 74 20.17 4.14 -11.98
N MET A 75 19.40 4.73 -11.06
CA MET A 75 18.00 4.42 -10.83
C MET A 75 17.14 5.55 -11.39
N HIS A 76 16.25 5.18 -12.32
CA HIS A 76 15.27 6.06 -12.94
C HIS A 76 13.88 5.74 -12.40
N THR A 77 13.16 6.77 -11.97
CA THR A 77 11.85 6.61 -11.35
C THR A 77 10.78 7.35 -12.11
N TRP A 78 9.67 6.67 -12.40
CA TRP A 78 8.41 7.30 -12.82
C TRP A 78 7.40 7.15 -11.70
N SER A 79 6.66 8.20 -11.40
CA SER A 79 5.61 8.17 -10.40
C SER A 79 4.40 8.96 -10.85
N ALA A 80 3.23 8.41 -10.56
CA ALA A 80 1.96 9.08 -10.78
C ALA A 80 0.93 8.63 -9.75
N GLN A 81 0.08 9.56 -9.34
CA GLN A 81 -1.02 9.30 -8.44
C GLN A 81 -2.32 9.77 -9.07
N LYS A 82 -3.36 8.94 -8.96
CA LYS A 82 -4.71 9.29 -9.40
C LYS A 82 -5.69 8.98 -8.29
N TYR A 83 -6.58 9.93 -7.99
CA TYR A 83 -7.68 9.67 -7.06
C TYR A 83 -8.48 8.44 -7.49
N ALA A 84 -8.69 7.52 -6.56
CA ALA A 84 -9.43 6.28 -6.81
C ALA A 84 -10.88 6.42 -6.33
N ARG A 85 -11.04 6.65 -5.02
CA ARG A 85 -12.31 6.79 -4.31
C ARG A 85 -12.06 7.16 -2.85
N ASP A 86 -13.09 7.60 -2.16
CA ASP A 86 -13.06 7.65 -0.70
C ASP A 86 -13.34 6.27 -0.13
N LYS A 87 -12.57 5.91 0.91
CA LYS A 87 -12.80 4.71 1.70
C LYS A 87 -13.29 5.15 3.07
N PHE A 88 -14.44 4.64 3.47
CA PHE A 88 -14.92 4.82 4.84
C PHE A 88 -14.04 4.04 5.81
N VAL A 89 -13.53 4.72 6.83
CA VAL A 89 -12.78 4.14 7.94
C VAL A 89 -13.69 4.15 9.16
N LYS A 90 -14.19 2.97 9.51
CA LYS A 90 -14.97 2.76 10.73
C LYS A 90 -14.09 2.97 11.96
N THR A 91 -14.48 3.89 12.84
CA THR A 91 -13.82 4.15 14.13
C THR A 91 -14.65 3.65 15.31
N GLY A 92 -15.92 3.31 15.07
CA GLY A 92 -16.81 2.76 16.09
C GLY A 92 -18.21 2.52 15.54
N THR A 93 -19.15 2.32 16.46
CA THR A 93 -20.58 2.24 16.17
C THR A 93 -21.35 3.06 17.19
N VAL A 94 -22.45 3.70 16.77
CA VAL A 94 -23.37 4.40 17.68
C VAL A 94 -24.75 3.77 17.61
N TYR A 95 -25.49 3.84 18.72
CA TYR A 95 -26.85 3.34 18.76
C TYR A 95 -27.75 4.15 17.82
N ALA A 96 -28.47 3.46 16.94
CA ALA A 96 -29.28 4.04 15.87
C ALA A 96 -30.78 3.78 16.05
N GLY A 97 -31.19 3.17 17.17
CA GLY A 97 -32.59 2.86 17.47
C GLY A 97 -32.84 1.37 17.61
N THR A 98 -34.12 1.00 17.63
CA THR A 98 -34.56 -0.39 17.76
C THR A 98 -35.45 -0.71 16.57
N THR A 99 -35.20 -1.83 15.91
CA THR A 99 -36.14 -2.38 14.93
C THR A 99 -37.00 -3.44 15.60
N MET A 100 -38.28 -3.47 15.24
CA MET A 100 -39.19 -4.55 15.60
C MET A 100 -39.39 -5.43 14.36
N ASN A 101 -39.11 -6.73 14.52
CA ASN A 101 -39.40 -7.74 13.51
C ASN A 101 -40.39 -8.74 14.08
N LEU A 102 -41.34 -9.21 13.27
CA LEU A 102 -42.14 -10.37 13.61
C LEU A 102 -41.33 -11.63 13.28
N GLU A 103 -40.97 -12.40 14.30
CA GLU A 103 -40.27 -13.68 14.14
C GLU A 103 -41.21 -14.83 14.50
N GLN A 104 -41.21 -15.89 13.70
CA GLN A 104 -41.94 -17.11 14.03
C GLN A 104 -41.19 -17.85 15.14
N ILE A 105 -41.82 -18.03 16.29
CA ILE A 105 -41.19 -18.61 17.49
C ILE A 105 -41.61 -20.06 17.77
N SER A 106 -42.52 -20.61 16.99
CA SER A 106 -43.02 -21.97 17.15
C SER A 106 -43.44 -22.60 15.81
N GLN A 107 -43.47 -23.94 15.78
CA GLN A 107 -43.78 -24.70 14.57
C GLN A 107 -45.24 -24.58 14.10
N ASP A 108 -46.15 -24.13 14.97
CA ASP A 108 -47.58 -23.91 14.67
C ASP A 108 -47.88 -22.54 14.02
N GLY A 109 -46.85 -21.74 13.76
CA GLY A 109 -46.99 -20.44 13.10
C GLY A 109 -47.17 -19.24 14.03
N THR A 110 -47.01 -19.42 15.36
CA THR A 110 -47.06 -18.29 16.29
C THR A 110 -45.92 -17.31 16.03
N MET A 111 -46.28 -16.03 15.85
CA MET A 111 -45.36 -14.92 15.65
C MET A 111 -45.19 -14.13 16.94
N ALA A 112 -43.97 -13.64 17.21
CA ALA A 112 -43.69 -12.71 18.29
C ALA A 112 -42.96 -11.47 17.79
N GLU A 113 -43.22 -10.34 18.42
CA GLU A 113 -42.46 -9.12 18.21
C GLU A 113 -41.09 -9.24 18.87
N VAL A 114 -40.03 -9.17 18.07
CA VAL A 114 -38.66 -9.17 18.54
C VAL A 114 -38.05 -7.80 18.28
N TYR A 115 -37.72 -7.11 19.37
CA TYR A 115 -37.09 -5.81 19.36
C TYR A 115 -35.57 -5.99 19.37
N ARG A 116 -34.89 -5.55 18.31
CA ARG A 116 -33.41 -5.64 18.19
C ARG A 116 -32.82 -4.24 18.08
N ASN A 117 -31.85 -3.96 18.95
CA ASN A 117 -31.09 -2.72 18.88
C ASN A 117 -30.28 -2.69 17.58
N GLN A 118 -30.36 -1.56 16.88
CA GLN A 118 -29.59 -1.26 15.69
C GLN A 118 -28.48 -0.29 16.04
N TYR A 119 -27.34 -0.47 15.37
CA TYR A 119 -26.18 0.38 15.51
C TYR A 119 -25.71 0.80 14.12
N GLU A 120 -25.36 2.07 13.98
CA GLU A 120 -24.79 2.63 12.77
C GLU A 120 -23.27 2.74 12.92
N ASP A 121 -22.57 2.49 11.82
CA ASP A 121 -21.12 2.66 11.76
C ASP A 121 -20.77 4.16 11.77
N VAL A 122 -19.87 4.55 12.67
CA VAL A 122 -19.31 5.91 12.70
C VAL A 122 -17.85 5.89 12.32
N GLY A 123 -17.41 6.96 11.67
CA GLY A 123 -16.09 7.03 11.09
C GLY A 123 -15.93 8.25 10.19
N TYR A 124 -14.89 8.23 9.37
CA TYR A 124 -14.60 9.29 8.41
C TYR A 124 -14.21 8.69 7.06
N ASN A 125 -14.45 9.46 6.00
CA ASN A 125 -14.00 9.13 4.66
C ASN A 125 -12.54 9.58 4.50
N THR A 126 -11.68 8.67 4.06
CA THR A 126 -10.30 8.98 3.70
C THR A 126 -10.09 8.75 2.20
N PRO A 127 -9.46 9.71 1.48
CA PRO A 127 -9.22 9.55 0.05
C PRO A 127 -8.20 8.43 -0.19
N THR A 128 -8.54 7.53 -1.10
CA THR A 128 -7.64 6.48 -1.59
C THR A 128 -7.17 6.84 -3.00
N TYR A 129 -5.90 6.58 -3.28
CA TYR A 129 -5.26 6.88 -4.56
C TYR A 129 -4.71 5.60 -5.20
N TYR A 130 -4.80 5.52 -6.52
CA TYR A 130 -3.97 4.61 -7.32
C TYR A 130 -2.59 5.24 -7.47
N THR A 131 -1.56 4.46 -7.20
CA THR A 131 -0.16 4.90 -7.31
C THR A 131 0.57 3.98 -8.26
N CYS A 132 1.10 4.56 -9.34
CA CYS A 132 2.10 3.92 -10.16
C CYS A 132 3.49 4.40 -9.70
N LEU A 133 4.38 3.46 -9.44
CA LEU A 133 5.81 3.71 -9.28
C LEU A 133 6.57 2.74 -10.18
N LEU A 134 7.43 3.24 -11.05
CA LEU A 134 8.34 2.40 -11.86
C LEU A 134 9.75 2.68 -11.43
N GLN A 135 10.51 1.63 -11.19
CA GLN A 135 11.94 1.72 -11.00
C GLN A 135 12.62 0.98 -12.13
N VAL A 136 13.56 1.66 -12.79
CA VAL A 136 14.36 1.11 -13.87
C VAL A 136 15.81 1.43 -13.57
N PHE A 137 16.65 0.41 -13.56
CA PHE A 137 18.08 0.56 -13.37
C PHE A 137 18.79 0.53 -14.72
N THR A 138 19.85 1.34 -14.85
CA THR A 138 20.77 1.27 -15.99
C THR A 138 22.21 1.15 -15.55
N ASP A 139 23.04 0.56 -16.41
CA ASP A 139 24.48 0.64 -16.28
C ASP A 139 25.02 2.05 -16.63
N ALA A 140 26.34 2.21 -16.57
CA ALA A 140 27.03 3.46 -16.91
C ALA A 140 26.89 3.87 -18.38
N LYS A 141 26.52 2.95 -19.27
CA LYS A 141 26.30 3.20 -20.71
C LYS A 141 24.84 3.55 -21.00
N GLY A 142 23.97 3.55 -19.99
CA GLY A 142 22.54 3.81 -20.14
C GLY A 142 21.75 2.61 -20.67
N ILE A 143 22.29 1.40 -20.55
CA ILE A 143 21.59 0.16 -20.89
C ILE A 143 20.79 -0.31 -19.67
N ILE A 144 19.53 -0.65 -19.89
CA ILE A 144 18.64 -1.12 -18.83
C ILE A 144 19.11 -2.48 -18.32
N ILE A 145 19.24 -2.61 -17.00
CA ILE A 145 19.64 -3.84 -16.31
C ILE A 145 18.49 -4.38 -15.48
N ALA A 146 18.51 -5.69 -15.20
CA ALA A 146 17.43 -6.34 -14.45
C ALA A 146 17.39 -5.94 -12.97
N GLN A 147 18.54 -5.57 -12.38
CA GLN A 147 18.67 -5.25 -10.97
C GLN A 147 19.79 -4.23 -10.70
N GLY A 148 19.61 -3.39 -9.68
CA GLY A 148 20.61 -2.47 -9.14
C GLY A 148 21.49 -3.10 -8.04
N GLY A 149 22.26 -2.25 -7.36
CA GLY A 149 23.33 -2.62 -6.43
C GLY A 149 22.89 -3.38 -5.17
N ASN A 150 21.69 -3.09 -4.67
CA ASN A 150 21.12 -3.76 -3.49
C ASN A 150 20.16 -4.92 -3.84
N GLY A 151 20.15 -5.36 -5.11
CA GLY A 151 19.21 -6.39 -5.59
C GLY A 151 17.79 -5.88 -5.88
N GLN A 152 17.54 -4.58 -5.79
CA GLN A 152 16.29 -3.98 -6.28
C GLN A 152 16.15 -4.21 -7.78
N LYS A 153 14.97 -4.64 -8.20
CA LYS A 153 14.70 -5.04 -9.58
C LYS A 153 14.15 -3.88 -10.39
N THR A 154 14.44 -3.90 -11.68
CA THR A 154 13.70 -3.12 -12.67
C THR A 154 12.29 -3.69 -12.79
N GLN A 155 11.31 -3.03 -12.18
CA GLN A 155 9.92 -3.51 -12.10
C GLN A 155 8.94 -2.39 -11.73
N PRO A 156 7.64 -2.56 -12.01
CA PRO A 156 6.61 -1.74 -11.39
C PRO A 156 6.50 -2.07 -9.90
N ILE A 157 6.28 -1.02 -9.12
CA ILE A 157 5.98 -1.03 -7.69
C ILE A 157 4.61 -0.38 -7.54
N GLY A 158 3.65 -1.14 -7.01
CA GLY A 158 2.24 -0.73 -7.01
C GLY A 158 1.51 -1.17 -8.28
N SER A 159 0.40 -0.49 -8.59
CA SER A 159 -0.53 -0.87 -9.66
C SER A 159 -0.84 0.30 -10.58
N PHE A 160 -1.63 0.06 -11.63
CA PHE A 160 -2.14 1.09 -12.54
C PHE A 160 -1.06 1.77 -13.42
N CYS A 161 0.14 1.20 -13.51
CA CYS A 161 1.17 1.77 -14.37
C CYS A 161 0.80 1.67 -15.86
N ASP A 162 0.13 0.62 -16.31
CA ASP A 162 -0.33 0.42 -17.68
C ASP A 162 -1.18 1.60 -18.19
N LYS A 163 -2.13 2.05 -17.40
CA LYS A 163 -3.00 3.20 -17.71
C LYS A 163 -2.27 4.52 -17.65
N PHE A 164 -1.32 4.66 -16.72
CA PHE A 164 -0.47 5.86 -16.65
C PHE A 164 0.45 5.97 -17.87
N LEU A 165 1.06 4.85 -18.26
CA LEU A 165 2.01 4.75 -19.36
C LEU A 165 1.33 4.66 -20.74
N ASN A 166 -0.01 4.70 -20.80
CA ASN A 166 -0.82 4.52 -22.02
C ASN A 166 -0.45 3.25 -22.80
N LEU A 167 -0.15 2.15 -22.11
CA LEU A 167 0.16 0.88 -22.74
C LEU A 167 -1.13 0.25 -23.29
N LYS A 168 -1.25 0.18 -24.61
CA LYS A 168 -2.40 -0.43 -25.31
C LYS A 168 -2.52 -1.92 -25.01
#